data_AF-A0A930HW03-F1
#
_entry.id   AF-A0A930HW03-F1
#
_cell.length_a   1.000
_cell.length_b   1.000
_cell.length_c   1.000
_cell.angle_alpha   90.00
_cell.angle_beta   90.00
_cell.angle_gamma   90.00
#
_symmetry.space_group_name_H-M   'P 1'
#
loop_
_entity.id
_entity.type
_entity.pdbx_description
1 polymer ?
#
loop_
_entity_poly.entity_id
_entity_poly.type
_entity_poly.pdbx_seq_one_letter_code
_entity_poly.pdbx_strand_id
1 'polypeptide(L)'
;ASKTGNTLVVPFTAEETLLVRAEAEIIKKQYDAAVTDLNTWTAAYLNTTKNTFTKDEIIAFYKALDYNSATAPTMKKKLNPSFTLDGGEEQEMLLHHLLQCRRVATAHEGLRWFDIRRYGIEVYRFVHDTKDRAKYTVAKTLTSGDEHTTFQIPQNVRNAGLEATPRTSN
;
A
#
# COMPACT_ATOMS: atom_id res chain seq x y z
N ALA A 1 0.22 -36.88 -14.57
CA ALA A 1 1.12 -35.86 -15.14
C ALA A 1 0.62 -34.48 -14.72
N SER A 2 1.40 -33.74 -13.94
CA SER A 2 1.11 -32.32 -13.67
C SER A 2 1.21 -31.56 -15.00
N LYS A 3 0.16 -30.83 -15.39
CA LYS A 3 0.17 -30.03 -16.62
C LYS A 3 1.05 -28.80 -16.40
N THR A 4 2.34 -28.95 -16.64
CA THR A 4 3.34 -27.85 -16.69
C THR A 4 2.98 -26.91 -17.84
N GLY A 5 2.31 -25.81 -17.54
CA GLY A 5 1.93 -24.77 -18.51
C GLY A 5 0.65 -23.99 -18.20
N ASN A 6 -0.15 -24.42 -17.21
CA ASN A 6 -1.36 -23.71 -16.82
C ASN A 6 -1.10 -22.83 -15.59
N THR A 7 -1.43 -21.55 -15.68
CA THR A 7 -1.47 -20.63 -14.54
C THR A 7 -2.87 -20.65 -13.93
N LEU A 8 -2.95 -20.83 -12.61
CA LEU A 8 -4.19 -20.67 -11.85
C LEU A 8 -4.21 -19.28 -11.22
N VAL A 9 -5.34 -18.59 -11.32
CA VAL A 9 -5.59 -17.37 -10.53
C VAL A 9 -6.14 -17.80 -9.17
N VAL A 10 -5.45 -17.41 -8.10
CA VAL A 10 -5.90 -17.65 -6.73
C VAL A 10 -6.51 -16.36 -6.19
N PRO A 11 -7.85 -16.26 -6.09
CA PRO A 11 -8.50 -15.01 -5.71
C PRO A 11 -8.46 -14.71 -4.20
N PHE A 12 -8.04 -15.68 -3.38
CA PHE A 12 -8.04 -15.56 -1.93
C PHE A 12 -6.88 -16.35 -1.33
N THR A 13 -6.03 -15.69 -0.55
CA THR A 13 -4.85 -16.31 0.05
C THR A 13 -4.83 -16.13 1.57
N ALA A 14 -4.21 -17.09 2.25
CA ALA A 14 -4.00 -17.00 3.70
C ALA A 14 -3.09 -15.81 4.06
N GLU A 15 -2.12 -15.48 3.20
CA GLU A 15 -1.22 -14.34 3.38
C GLU A 15 -1.98 -13.00 3.37
N GLU A 16 -2.85 -12.78 2.38
CA GLU A 16 -3.68 -11.57 2.33
C GLU A 16 -4.56 -11.48 3.58
N THR A 17 -5.20 -12.59 3.96
CA THR A 17 -6.09 -12.66 5.13
C THR A 17 -5.36 -12.31 6.42
N LEU A 18 -4.14 -12.84 6.60
CA LEU A 18 -3.28 -12.54 7.74
C LEU A 18 -2.95 -11.04 7.81
N LEU A 19 -2.58 -10.43 6.68
CA LEU A 19 -2.28 -9.00 6.64
C LEU A 19 -3.53 -8.13 6.83
N VAL A 20 -4.70 -8.55 6.36
CA VAL A 20 -5.98 -7.87 6.65
C VAL A 20 -6.32 -7.94 8.14
N ARG A 21 -6.03 -9.06 8.82
CA ARG A 21 -6.22 -9.17 10.27
C ARG A 21 -5.26 -8.25 11.03
N ALA A 22 -3.98 -8.25 10.68
CA ALA A 22 -3.00 -7.34 11.26
C ALA A 22 -3.42 -5.86 11.10
N GLU A 23 -3.98 -5.50 9.95
CA GLU A 23 -4.52 -4.17 9.71
C GLU A 23 -5.64 -3.80 10.68
N ALA A 24 -6.62 -4.68 10.85
CA ALA A 24 -7.72 -4.48 11.77
C ALA A 24 -7.22 -4.35 13.22
N GLU A 25 -6.22 -5.13 13.61
CA GLU A 25 -5.59 -5.07 14.93
C GLU A 25 -4.87 -3.73 15.15
N ILE A 26 -4.14 -3.20 14.16
CA ILE A 26 -3.52 -1.87 14.23
C ILE A 26 -4.58 -0.77 14.38
N ILE A 27 -5.67 -0.85 13.62
CA ILE A 27 -6.78 0.11 13.72
C ILE A 27 -7.42 0.05 15.11
N LYS A 28 -7.56 -1.14 15.68
CA LYS A 28 -8.10 -1.37 17.03
C LYS A 28 -7.09 -1.14 18.16
N LYS A 29 -5.88 -0.67 17.83
CA LYS A 29 -4.77 -0.41 18.76
C LYS A 29 -4.27 -1.66 19.52
N GLN A 30 -4.52 -2.83 18.94
CA GLN A 30 -4.05 -4.14 19.44
C GLN A 30 -2.66 -4.43 18.87
N TYR A 31 -1.69 -3.56 19.17
CA TYR A 31 -0.39 -3.54 18.47
C TYR A 31 0.44 -4.82 18.65
N ASP A 32 0.40 -5.45 19.82
CA ASP A 32 1.16 -6.68 20.06
C ASP A 32 0.62 -7.85 19.22
N ALA A 33 -0.71 -7.92 19.04
CA ALA A 33 -1.34 -8.90 18.15
C ALA A 33 -0.96 -8.63 16.69
N ALA A 34 -1.03 -7.35 16.27
CA ALA A 34 -0.66 -6.98 14.91
C ALA A 34 0.80 -7.30 14.58
N VAL A 35 1.73 -7.05 15.52
CA VAL A 35 3.15 -7.38 15.34
C VAL A 35 3.36 -8.88 15.29
N THR A 36 2.57 -9.68 16.02
CA THR A 36 2.61 -11.15 15.93
C THR A 36 2.20 -11.62 14.53
N ASP A 37 1.15 -11.05 13.96
CA ASP A 37 0.69 -11.38 12.61
C ASP A 37 1.68 -10.94 11.53
N LEU A 38 2.21 -9.72 11.64
CA LEU A 38 3.25 -9.20 10.74
C LEU A 38 4.49 -10.08 10.80
N ASN A 39 4.93 -10.49 11.99
CA ASN A 39 6.07 -11.39 12.18
C ASN A 39 5.81 -12.79 11.63
N THR A 40 4.56 -13.28 11.69
CA THR A 40 4.18 -14.56 11.06
C THR A 40 4.40 -14.49 9.56
N TRP A 41 4.03 -13.37 8.92
CA TRP A 41 4.28 -13.14 7.51
C TRP A 41 5.77 -12.94 7.19
N THR A 42 6.49 -12.06 7.91
CA THR A 42 7.89 -11.78 7.63
C THR A 42 8.81 -12.97 7.90
N ALA A 43 8.51 -13.81 8.88
CA ALA A 43 9.27 -15.01 9.17
C ALA A 43 9.20 -16.04 8.03
N ALA A 44 8.05 -16.11 7.35
CA ALA A 44 7.85 -16.97 6.18
C ALA A 44 8.44 -16.36 4.89
N TYR A 45 8.39 -15.03 4.77
CA TYR A 45 8.80 -14.32 3.55
C TYR A 45 10.31 -14.01 3.49
N LEU A 46 10.93 -13.61 4.60
CA LEU A 46 12.32 -13.17 4.64
C LEU A 46 13.26 -14.36 4.82
N ASN A 47 14.17 -14.53 3.86
CA ASN A 47 15.26 -15.51 3.94
C ASN A 47 16.54 -14.87 4.52
N THR A 48 16.46 -14.35 5.75
CA THR A 48 17.55 -13.68 6.46
C THR A 48 17.60 -14.10 7.93
N THR A 49 18.78 -13.96 8.58
CA THR A 49 18.97 -14.33 9.99
C THR A 49 18.01 -13.59 10.93
N LYS A 50 17.71 -12.32 10.62
CA LYS A 50 16.65 -11.56 11.28
C LYS A 50 15.44 -11.49 10.35
N ASN A 51 14.36 -12.13 10.76
CA ASN A 51 13.10 -12.22 10.00
C ASN A 51 11.87 -11.87 10.84
N THR A 52 12.09 -11.45 12.09
CA THR A 52 11.07 -10.94 13.02
C THR A 52 11.56 -9.64 13.66
N PHE A 53 10.63 -8.80 14.07
CA PHE A 53 10.89 -7.45 14.57
C PHE A 53 10.01 -7.15 15.78
N THR A 54 10.53 -6.37 16.73
CA THR A 54 9.71 -5.85 17.83
C THR A 54 8.89 -4.65 17.36
N LYS A 55 7.83 -4.32 18.12
CA LYS A 55 7.03 -3.10 17.90
C LYS A 55 7.93 -1.85 17.82
N ASP A 56 8.83 -1.71 18.79
CA ASP A 56 9.69 -0.53 18.90
C ASP A 56 10.70 -0.45 17.75
N GLU A 57 11.20 -1.58 17.25
CA GLU A 57 12.08 -1.62 16.08
C GLU A 57 11.37 -1.14 14.81
N ILE A 58 10.12 -1.58 14.61
CA ILE A 58 9.30 -1.15 13.48
C ILE A 58 9.02 0.35 13.57
N ILE A 59 8.61 0.83 14.74
CA ILE A 59 8.32 2.25 14.98
C ILE A 59 9.59 3.08 14.74
N ALA A 60 10.71 2.72 15.37
CA ALA A 60 11.97 3.44 15.23
C ALA A 60 12.43 3.54 13.77
N PHE A 61 12.31 2.44 13.01
CA PHE A 61 12.66 2.41 11.59
C PHE A 61 11.86 3.44 10.79
N TYR A 62 10.53 3.43 10.88
CA TYR A 62 9.70 4.36 10.11
C TYR A 62 9.75 5.81 10.67
N LYS A 63 10.02 6.02 11.96
CA LYS A 63 10.24 7.37 12.50
C LYS A 63 11.50 8.01 11.95
N ALA A 64 12.56 7.23 11.74
CA ALA A 64 13.81 7.71 11.17
C ALA A 64 13.74 8.08 9.68
N LEU A 65 12.67 7.66 8.98
CA LEU A 65 12.46 8.00 7.57
C LEU A 65 11.73 9.33 7.44
N ASP A 66 12.20 10.14 6.49
CA ASP A 66 11.45 11.28 5.97
C ASP A 66 10.21 10.80 5.19
N TYR A 67 9.18 11.65 5.16
CA TYR A 67 8.04 11.42 4.27
C TYR A 67 8.46 11.53 2.81
N ASN A 68 7.98 10.58 2.01
CA ASN A 68 8.17 10.52 0.58
C ASN A 68 7.71 11.81 -0.09
N SER A 69 8.58 12.35 -0.94
CA SER A 69 8.35 13.59 -1.71
C SER A 69 8.88 13.45 -3.14
N ALA A 70 8.54 14.41 -3.99
CA ALA A 70 9.03 14.46 -5.38
C ALA A 70 10.56 14.53 -5.51
N THR A 71 11.26 15.00 -4.47
CA THR A 71 12.73 15.20 -4.45
C THR A 71 13.46 14.25 -3.51
N ALA A 72 12.73 13.53 -2.65
CA ALA A 72 13.28 12.55 -1.71
C ALA A 72 12.33 11.33 -1.62
N PRO A 73 12.50 10.31 -2.48
CA PRO A 73 11.65 9.14 -2.49
C PRO A 73 11.94 8.24 -1.28
N THR A 74 10.90 7.90 -0.53
CA THR A 74 11.00 6.98 0.63
C THR A 74 9.80 6.02 0.66
N MET A 75 9.86 5.01 1.53
CA MET A 75 8.73 4.07 1.71
C MET A 75 7.62 4.65 2.58
N LYS A 76 7.91 5.66 3.41
CA LYS A 76 6.97 6.32 4.31
C LYS A 76 6.17 7.37 3.56
N LYS A 77 4.85 7.25 3.52
CA LYS A 77 3.97 8.11 2.71
C LYS A 77 2.97 8.80 3.61
N LYS A 78 2.54 10.02 3.30
CA LYS A 78 1.45 10.64 4.08
C LYS A 78 0.16 9.83 3.87
N LEU A 79 -0.50 9.47 4.98
CA LEU A 79 -1.78 8.77 4.96
C LEU A 79 -2.90 9.77 5.25
N ASN A 80 -3.91 9.81 4.39
CA ASN A 80 -5.10 10.64 4.52
C ASN A 80 -6.37 9.77 4.34
N PRO A 81 -6.59 8.76 5.18
CA PRO A 81 -7.79 7.93 5.09
C PRO A 81 -9.06 8.74 5.38
N SER A 82 -10.20 8.25 4.87
CA SER A 82 -11.51 8.82 5.20
C SER A 82 -12.03 8.45 6.59
N PHE A 83 -11.38 7.49 7.24
CA PHE A 83 -11.68 7.05 8.60
C PHE A 83 -10.63 7.60 9.59
N THR A 84 -10.99 7.66 10.86
CA THR A 84 -10.13 8.22 11.91
C THR A 84 -9.01 7.26 12.29
N LEU A 85 -7.78 7.78 12.36
CA LEU A 85 -6.63 7.14 12.98
C LEU A 85 -6.31 7.87 14.29
N ASP A 86 -6.73 7.32 15.41
CA ASP A 86 -6.66 7.92 16.75
C ASP A 86 -5.62 7.25 17.67
N GLY A 87 -4.69 6.48 17.08
CA GLY A 87 -3.55 5.85 17.75
C GLY A 87 -2.23 6.62 17.60
N GLY A 88 -2.26 7.84 17.05
CA GLY A 88 -1.07 8.70 16.92
C GLY A 88 0.03 8.12 16.03
N GLU A 89 1.27 8.54 16.29
CA GLU A 89 2.43 8.15 15.46
C GLU A 89 2.69 6.64 15.46
N GLU A 90 2.51 5.96 16.60
CA GLU A 90 2.76 4.51 16.69
C GLU A 90 1.87 3.74 15.71
N GLN A 91 0.59 4.11 15.64
CA GLN A 91 -0.35 3.52 14.70
C GLN A 91 0.07 3.76 13.25
N GLU A 92 0.44 4.99 12.91
CA GLU A 92 0.88 5.33 11.54
C GLU A 92 2.14 4.55 11.14
N MET A 93 3.12 4.40 12.04
CA MET A 93 4.36 3.68 11.74
C MET A 93 4.12 2.18 11.53
N LEU A 94 3.25 1.57 12.34
CA LEU A 94 2.84 0.18 12.15
C LEU A 94 2.04 -0.01 10.86
N LEU A 95 1.16 0.94 10.51
CA LEU A 95 0.46 0.94 9.23
C LEU A 95 1.43 1.03 8.05
N HIS A 96 2.52 1.79 8.14
CA HIS A 96 3.53 1.80 7.09
C HIS A 96 4.22 0.45 6.90
N HIS A 97 4.55 -0.23 7.99
CA HIS A 97 5.11 -1.58 7.92
C HIS A 97 4.15 -2.54 7.23
N LEU A 98 2.90 -2.57 7.69
CA LEU A 98 1.83 -3.36 7.10
C LEU A 98 1.67 -3.06 5.59
N LEU A 99 1.56 -1.79 5.20
CA LEU A 99 1.34 -1.39 3.81
C LEU A 99 2.53 -1.77 2.90
N GLN A 100 3.73 -1.83 3.45
CA GLN A 100 4.90 -2.34 2.75
C GLN A 100 4.83 -3.86 2.57
N CYS A 101 4.48 -4.62 3.61
CA CYS A 101 4.25 -6.08 3.53
C CYS A 101 3.15 -6.40 2.50
N ARG A 102 2.00 -5.73 2.59
CA ARG A 102 0.88 -5.88 1.64
C ARG A 102 1.30 -5.60 0.20
N ARG A 103 2.04 -4.50 -0.03
CA ARG A 103 2.54 -4.16 -1.37
C ARG A 103 3.39 -5.27 -1.98
N VAL A 104 4.19 -5.96 -1.16
CA VAL A 104 5.06 -7.05 -1.59
C VAL A 104 4.25 -8.33 -1.81
N ALA A 105 3.40 -8.70 -0.85
CA ALA A 105 2.58 -9.91 -0.90
C ALA A 105 1.62 -9.91 -2.10
N THR A 106 0.99 -8.77 -2.40
CA THR A 106 -0.05 -8.66 -3.43
C THR A 106 0.47 -8.01 -4.71
N ALA A 107 1.78 -8.11 -4.96
CA ALA A 107 2.38 -7.54 -6.16
C ALA A 107 1.77 -8.21 -7.40
N HIS A 108 1.39 -7.41 -8.40
CA HIS A 108 0.71 -7.86 -9.63
C HIS A 108 -0.75 -8.33 -9.48
N GLU A 109 -1.34 -8.28 -8.28
CA GLU A 109 -2.74 -8.63 -8.04
C GLU A 109 -3.68 -7.41 -8.09
N GLY A 110 -3.13 -6.21 -8.34
CA GLY A 110 -3.91 -4.97 -8.45
C GLY A 110 -4.34 -4.36 -7.11
N LEU A 111 -4.15 -5.06 -5.99
CA LEU A 111 -4.64 -4.63 -4.68
C LEU A 111 -4.02 -3.32 -4.17
N ARG A 112 -2.84 -2.94 -4.68
CA ARG A 112 -2.18 -1.68 -4.34
C ARG A 112 -3.03 -0.45 -4.66
N TRP A 113 -3.90 -0.52 -5.68
CA TRP A 113 -4.78 0.59 -6.04
C TRP A 113 -5.82 0.88 -4.94
N PHE A 114 -6.36 -0.16 -4.31
CA PHE A 114 -7.30 -0.02 -3.20
C PHE A 114 -6.62 0.58 -1.97
N ASP A 115 -5.39 0.18 -1.65
CA ASP A 115 -4.63 0.77 -0.56
C ASP A 115 -4.34 2.26 -0.80
N ILE A 116 -3.99 2.65 -2.04
CA ILE A 116 -3.77 4.05 -2.40
C ILE A 116 -5.03 4.89 -2.14
N ARG A 117 -6.18 4.40 -2.58
CA ARG A 117 -7.45 5.12 -2.43
C ARG A 117 -7.90 5.19 -0.97
N ARG A 118 -7.86 4.06 -0.26
CA ARG A 118 -8.38 3.92 1.10
C ARG A 118 -7.59 4.74 2.13
N TYR A 119 -6.29 4.86 1.91
CA TYR A 119 -5.40 5.67 2.76
C TYR A 119 -5.05 7.03 2.17
N GLY A 120 -5.70 7.48 1.08
CA GLY A 120 -5.44 8.80 0.49
C GLY A 120 -3.95 9.04 0.22
N ILE A 121 -3.27 8.05 -0.35
CA ILE A 121 -1.82 8.10 -0.57
C ILE A 121 -1.53 8.90 -1.83
N GLU A 122 -0.76 9.98 -1.70
CA GLU A 122 -0.20 10.69 -2.86
C GLU A 122 0.87 9.83 -3.55
N VAL A 123 0.81 9.74 -4.87
CA VAL A 123 1.71 8.89 -5.68
C VAL A 123 2.46 9.73 -6.70
N TYR A 124 3.78 9.76 -6.59
CA TYR A 124 4.67 10.28 -7.63
C TYR A 124 5.07 9.15 -8.58
N ARG A 125 4.90 9.37 -9.87
CA ARG A 125 5.46 8.50 -10.92
C ARG A 125 6.88 8.96 -11.24
N PHE A 126 7.84 8.36 -10.55
CA PHE A 126 9.26 8.58 -10.83
C PHE A 126 9.68 7.94 -12.15
N VAL A 127 10.48 8.65 -12.93
CA VAL A 127 11.16 8.16 -14.12
C VAL A 127 12.65 8.27 -13.86
N HIS A 128 13.33 7.13 -13.82
CA HIS A 128 14.77 7.08 -13.65
C HIS A 128 15.47 7.29 -15.00
N ASP A 129 16.63 7.94 -14.96
CA ASP A 129 17.49 8.05 -16.12
C ASP A 129 17.98 6.66 -16.55
N THR A 130 18.18 6.48 -17.87
CA THR A 130 18.55 5.17 -18.44
C THR A 130 20.00 4.78 -18.15
N LYS A 131 20.87 5.73 -17.83
CA LYS A 131 22.29 5.52 -17.57
C LYS A 131 22.64 5.64 -16.10
N ASP A 132 21.92 6.47 -15.35
CA ASP A 132 22.16 6.70 -13.91
C ASP A 132 20.88 6.56 -13.09
N ARG A 133 20.75 5.43 -12.37
CA ARG A 133 19.57 5.16 -11.52
C ARG A 133 19.38 6.15 -10.37
N ALA A 134 20.44 6.86 -9.96
CA ALA A 134 20.34 7.87 -8.91
C ALA A 134 19.65 9.15 -9.42
N LYS A 135 19.62 9.38 -10.73
CA LYS A 135 18.90 10.50 -11.34
C LYS A 135 17.48 10.11 -11.67
N TYR A 136 16.52 10.90 -11.20
CA TYR A 136 15.11 10.68 -11.47
C TYR A 136 14.36 12.02 -11.56
N THR A 137 13.22 11.99 -12.26
CA THR A 137 12.26 13.08 -12.34
C THR A 137 10.85 12.57 -12.05
N VAL A 138 9.92 13.46 -11.69
CA VAL A 138 8.51 13.10 -11.52
C VAL A 138 7.76 13.39 -12.81
N ALA A 139 7.24 12.35 -13.47
CA ALA A 139 6.49 12.49 -14.71
C ALA A 139 5.03 12.90 -14.48
N LYS A 140 4.41 12.40 -13.41
CA LYS A 140 3.05 12.77 -13.00
C LYS A 140 2.89 12.52 -11.50
N THR A 141 2.04 13.33 -10.88
CA THR A 141 1.60 13.15 -9.50
C THR A 141 0.11 12.82 -9.51
N LEU A 142 -0.27 11.79 -8.76
CA LEU A 142 -1.65 11.51 -8.38
C LEU A 142 -1.81 12.04 -6.96
N THR A 143 -2.52 13.15 -6.80
CA THR A 143 -2.71 13.80 -5.49
C THR A 143 -3.62 12.95 -4.59
N SER A 144 -3.53 13.20 -3.28
CA SER A 144 -4.45 12.57 -2.33
C SER A 144 -5.91 12.95 -2.66
N GLY A 145 -6.80 11.95 -2.73
CA GLY A 145 -8.21 12.17 -3.03
C GLY A 145 -8.53 12.48 -4.49
N ASP A 146 -7.57 12.35 -5.41
CA ASP A 146 -7.80 12.58 -6.84
C ASP A 146 -8.93 11.69 -7.37
N GLU A 147 -9.87 12.30 -8.08
CA GLU A 147 -11.07 11.63 -8.61
C GLU A 147 -10.72 10.54 -9.65
N HIS A 148 -9.55 10.62 -10.27
CA HIS A 148 -9.01 9.60 -11.18
C HIS A 148 -8.62 8.30 -10.48
N THR A 149 -8.67 8.24 -9.14
CA THR A 149 -8.61 6.97 -8.38
C THR A 149 -9.84 6.09 -8.60
N THR A 150 -10.93 6.64 -9.14
CA THR A 150 -12.16 5.93 -9.49
C THR A 150 -12.30 5.77 -11.00
N PHE A 151 -12.66 4.57 -11.45
CA PHE A 151 -12.96 4.34 -12.87
C PHE A 151 -14.18 5.13 -13.30
N GLN A 152 -14.16 5.61 -14.55
CA GLN A 152 -15.30 6.29 -15.13
C GLN A 152 -16.39 5.26 -15.47
N ILE A 153 -17.64 5.65 -15.24
CA ILE A 153 -18.80 4.86 -15.65
C ILE A 153 -18.76 4.70 -17.18
N PRO A 154 -18.99 3.48 -17.71
CA PRO A 154 -18.99 3.22 -19.15
C PRO A 154 -19.93 4.15 -19.93
N GLN A 155 -19.52 4.53 -21.15
CA GLN A 155 -20.24 5.52 -21.96
C GLN A 155 -21.69 5.11 -22.29
N ASN A 156 -21.93 3.82 -22.54
CA ASN A 156 -23.28 3.31 -22.81
C ASN A 156 -24.23 3.49 -21.61
N VAL A 157 -23.73 3.36 -20.38
CA VAL A 157 -24.51 3.57 -19.16
C VAL A 157 -24.79 5.06 -18.94
N ARG A 158 -23.83 5.93 -19.27
CA ARG A 158 -24.02 7.38 -19.22
C ARG A 158 -25.03 7.87 -20.24
N ASN A 159 -25.01 7.32 -21.46
CA ASN A 159 -26.01 7.61 -22.49
C ASN A 159 -27.42 7.17 -22.07
N ALA A 160 -27.52 6.16 -21.21
CA ALA A 160 -28.79 5.72 -20.61
C ALA A 160 -29.26 6.60 -19.43
N GLY A 161 -28.50 7.65 -19.07
CA GLY A 161 -28.91 8.67 -18.10
C GLY A 161 -28.20 8.62 -16.75
N LEU A 162 -27.21 7.73 -16.55
CA LEU A 162 -26.43 7.73 -15.30
C LEU A 162 -25.40 8.86 -15.30
N GLU A 163 -25.33 9.60 -14.19
CA GLU A 163 -24.34 10.66 -14.00
C GLU A 163 -22.91 10.10 -14.05
N ALA A 164 -21.99 10.87 -14.63
CA ALA A 164 -20.59 10.46 -14.72
C ALA A 164 -19.93 10.54 -13.33
N THR A 165 -18.94 9.67 -13.09
CA THR A 165 -18.02 9.86 -11.96
C THR A 165 -17.37 11.24 -12.09
N PRO A 166 -17.30 12.03 -11.00
CA PRO A 166 -16.61 13.32 -10.98
C PRO A 166 -15.21 13.23 -11.57
N ARG A 167 -14.80 14.26 -12.34
CA ARG A 167 -13.42 14.43 -12.83
C ARG A 167 -13.06 15.90 -12.92
N THR A 168 -11.97 16.29 -12.28
CA THR A 168 -11.24 17.51 -12.59
C THR A 168 -10.63 17.40 -13.98
N SER A 169 -10.79 18.43 -14.80
CA SER A 169 -10.11 18.53 -16.09
C SER A 169 -8.60 18.58 -15.86
N ASN A 170 -7.85 17.65 -16.49
CA ASN A 170 -6.38 17.67 -16.47
C ASN A 170 -5.83 18.83 -17.30
#